data_AF-A0A5B1RH09-F1
#
_entry.id   AF-A0A5B1RH09-F1
#
_cell.length_a   1.000
_cell.length_b   1.000
_cell.length_c   1.000
_cell.angle_alpha   90.00
_cell.angle_beta   90.00
_cell.angle_gamma   90.00
#
_symmetry.space_group_name_H-M   'P 1'
#
loop_
_entity.id
_entity.type
_entity.pdbx_description
1 polymer ?
#
loop_
_entity_poly.entity_id
_entity_poly.type
_entity_poly.pdbx_seq_one_letter_code
_entity_poly.pdbx_strand_id
1 'polypeptide(L)'
;IQEYRFLQVSYESMVNWQETTDYLRCSPLFNKHQRYDFVIVDAIPKPIFAQLLMIFTCTVLGSDFAIAFIRPLNARGISQKQKDIDDNLDLHRVRSKPMADSGFIFVRSIQRGALLINDPDHWPEFDFFVVDTIDGDMFLRCQELFR
;
A
#
# COMPACT_ATOMS: atom_id res chain seq x y z
N ILE A 1 13.29 20.87 1.81
CA ILE A 1 12.49 19.67 1.50
C ILE A 1 12.66 19.39 0.03
N GLN A 2 13.01 18.15 -0.34
CA GLN A 2 13.16 17.73 -1.73
C GLN A 2 12.12 16.64 -2.04
N GLU A 3 11.30 16.83 -3.07
CA GLU A 3 10.28 15.85 -3.48
C GLU A 3 10.87 14.82 -4.47
N TYR A 4 10.39 13.58 -4.38
CA TYR A 4 10.71 12.47 -5.28
C TYR A 4 9.41 11.85 -5.80
N ARG A 5 9.49 11.26 -7.00
CA ARG A 5 8.36 10.60 -7.67
C ARG A 5 8.53 9.08 -7.81
N PHE A 6 9.68 8.57 -7.36
CA PHE A 6 10.12 7.20 -7.56
C PHE A 6 10.82 6.70 -6.30
N LEU A 7 10.54 5.46 -5.92
CA LEU A 7 11.14 4.81 -4.78
C LEU A 7 11.45 3.35 -5.13
N GLN A 8 12.65 2.91 -4.76
CA GLN A 8 13.05 1.51 -4.80
C GLN A 8 12.90 0.94 -3.39
N VAL A 9 12.19 -0.18 -3.26
CA VAL A 9 12.02 -0.87 -1.98
C VAL A 9 12.54 -2.29 -2.13
N SER A 10 13.66 -2.58 -1.48
CA SER A 10 14.23 -3.93 -1.42
C SER A 10 13.71 -4.65 -0.17
N TYR A 11 13.31 -5.90 -0.33
CA TYR A 11 12.75 -6.73 0.72
C TYR A 11 13.17 -8.19 0.54
N GLU A 12 13.19 -8.94 1.64
CA GLU A 12 13.37 -10.39 1.61
C GLU A 12 12.05 -11.07 1.25
N SER A 13 12.06 -11.90 0.21
CA SER A 13 10.87 -12.64 -0.19
C SER A 13 10.58 -13.80 0.76
N MET A 14 9.32 -13.95 1.15
CA MET A 14 8.81 -15.07 1.94
C MET A 14 8.83 -16.41 1.19
N VAL A 15 8.96 -16.39 -0.15
CA VAL A 15 8.96 -17.61 -0.98
C VAL A 15 10.32 -18.30 -0.95
N ASN A 16 11.40 -17.53 -1.09
CA ASN A 16 12.73 -18.06 -1.34
C ASN A 16 13.84 -17.40 -0.51
N TRP A 17 13.51 -16.45 0.37
CA TRP A 17 14.44 -15.74 1.24
C TRP A 17 15.51 -14.95 0.48
N GLN A 18 15.23 -14.59 -0.78
CA GLN A 18 16.10 -13.76 -1.60
C GLN A 18 15.62 -12.31 -1.59
N GLU A 19 16.57 -11.39 -1.73
CA GLU A 19 16.28 -9.98 -1.90
C GLU A 19 15.58 -9.73 -3.24
N THR A 20 14.41 -9.11 -3.18
CA THR A 20 13.63 -8.64 -4.33
C THR A 20 13.44 -7.13 -4.21
N THR A 21 13.28 -6.42 -5.33
CA THR A 21 13.11 -4.97 -5.32
C THR A 21 11.85 -4.55 -6.08
N ASP A 22 10.98 -3.82 -5.40
CA ASP A 22 9.81 -3.18 -5.99
C ASP A 22 10.12 -1.74 -6.41
N TYR A 23 9.57 -1.34 -7.56
CA TYR A 23 9.74 -0.01 -8.15
C TYR A 23 8.43 0.78 -8.06
N LEU A 24 8.36 1.70 -7.11
CA LEU A 24 7.15 2.42 -6.75
C LEU A 24 7.13 3.83 -7.33
N ARG A 25 5.93 4.33 -7.65
CA ARG A 25 5.69 5.67 -8.18
C ARG A 25 4.51 6.38 -7.51
N CYS A 26 4.65 7.70 -7.38
CA CYS A 26 3.61 8.62 -6.89
C CYS A 26 3.55 9.89 -7.77
N SER A 27 3.38 9.67 -9.07
CA SER A 27 3.42 10.70 -10.10
C SER A 27 2.03 11.22 -10.43
N PRO A 28 1.75 12.53 -10.25
CA PRO A 28 0.45 13.10 -10.61
C PRO A 28 0.20 13.11 -12.12
N LEU A 29 1.27 13.05 -12.92
CA LEU A 29 1.20 12.96 -14.38
C LEU A 29 2.17 11.89 -14.89
N PHE A 30 1.68 10.67 -15.01
CA PHE A 30 2.35 9.52 -15.59
C PHE A 30 1.58 9.05 -16.82
N ASN A 31 2.13 9.23 -18.02
CA ASN A 31 1.45 8.91 -19.28
C ASN A 31 0.05 9.53 -19.39
N LYS A 32 -0.10 10.82 -19.01
CA LYS A 32 -1.36 11.59 -18.98
C LYS A 32 -2.37 11.19 -17.90
N HIS A 33 -2.01 10.27 -16.99
CA HIS A 33 -2.85 9.86 -15.87
C HIS A 33 -2.08 9.93 -14.55
N GLN A 34 -2.78 10.09 -13.43
CA GLN A 34 -2.16 9.98 -12.12
C GLN A 34 -1.79 8.52 -11.82
N ARG A 35 -0.64 8.30 -11.19
CA ARG A 35 -0.19 6.98 -10.73
C ARG A 35 0.32 7.07 -9.31
N TYR A 36 -0.43 6.45 -8.39
CA TYR A 36 -0.09 6.29 -6.99
C TYR A 36 -0.09 4.81 -6.69
N ASP A 37 1.10 4.23 -6.60
CA ASP A 37 1.26 2.80 -6.31
C ASP A 37 0.88 2.50 -4.84
N PHE A 38 0.59 1.24 -4.55
CA PHE A 38 0.24 0.80 -3.20
C PHE A 38 1.42 0.09 -2.55
N VAL A 39 1.41 0.08 -1.22
CA VAL A 39 2.48 -0.46 -0.39
C VAL A 39 1.92 -1.21 0.81
N ILE A 40 2.71 -2.15 1.32
CA ILE A 40 2.56 -2.69 2.66
C ILE A 40 3.46 -1.88 3.59
N VAL A 41 2.89 -1.36 4.67
CA VAL A 41 3.58 -0.55 5.67
C VAL A 41 3.62 -1.30 6.99
N ASP A 42 4.80 -1.40 7.57
CA ASP A 42 5.01 -1.89 8.92
C ASP A 42 4.37 -0.90 9.91
N ALA A 43 3.27 -1.32 10.51
CA ALA A 43 2.46 -0.53 11.40
C ALA A 43 2.10 -1.35 12.65
N ILE A 44 1.77 -0.65 13.73
CA ILE A 44 1.39 -1.27 15.00
C ILE A 44 -0.15 -1.26 15.08
N PRO A 45 -0.81 -2.39 15.45
CA PRO A 45 -0.23 -3.67 15.89
C PRO A 45 0.13 -4.64 14.76
N LYS A 46 -0.28 -4.37 13.52
CA LYS A 46 0.00 -5.22 12.37
C LYS A 46 0.22 -4.38 11.11
N PRO A 47 0.92 -4.91 10.09
CA PRO A 47 1.11 -4.19 8.84
C PRO A 47 -0.22 -3.87 8.15
N ILE A 48 -0.21 -2.81 7.35
CA ILE A 48 -1.39 -2.34 6.63
C ILE A 48 -1.05 -2.04 5.18
N PHE A 49 -2.05 -2.15 4.32
CA PHE A 49 -1.97 -1.59 2.97
C PHE A 49 -2.14 -0.07 3.04
N ALA A 50 -1.42 0.64 2.18
CA ALA A 50 -1.54 2.08 2.02
C ALA A 50 -1.28 2.49 0.57
N GLN A 51 -1.88 3.61 0.15
CA GLN A 51 -1.61 4.25 -1.12
C GLN A 51 -0.51 5.29 -0.94
N LEU A 52 0.53 5.22 -1.78
CA LEU A 52 1.67 6.13 -1.74
C LEU A 52 1.35 7.41 -2.51
N LEU A 53 1.18 8.52 -1.79
CA LEU A 53 0.76 9.79 -2.38
C LEU A 53 1.94 10.69 -2.74
N MET A 54 2.94 10.80 -1.85
CA MET A 54 4.14 11.61 -2.08
C MET A 54 5.36 11.01 -1.37
N ILE A 55 6.55 11.30 -1.87
CA ILE A 55 7.83 10.96 -1.26
C ILE A 55 8.68 12.22 -1.18
N PHE A 56 9.33 12.47 -0.06
CA PHE A 56 10.24 13.60 0.09
C PHE A 56 11.32 13.35 1.13
N THR A 57 12.43 14.07 1.01
CA THR A 57 13.43 14.18 2.07
C THR A 57 13.31 15.53 2.76
N CYS A 58 13.46 15.53 4.08
CA CYS A 58 13.59 16.74 4.87
C CYS A 58 14.81 16.67 5.78
N THR A 59 15.56 17.78 5.83
CA THR A 59 16.70 17.94 6.74
C THR A 59 16.21 18.61 8.02
N VAL A 60 16.37 17.95 9.16
CA VAL A 60 16.02 18.48 10.49
C VAL A 60 17.28 18.41 11.35
N LEU A 61 17.73 19.56 11.86
CA LEU A 61 18.94 19.68 12.69
C LEU A 61 20.19 19.02 12.05
N GLY A 62 20.32 19.14 10.72
CA GLY A 62 21.44 18.58 9.95
C GLY A 62 21.33 17.09 9.62
N SER A 63 20.24 16.42 10.00
CA SER A 63 19.97 15.02 9.64
C SER A 63 18.89 14.92 8.57
N ASP A 64 19.14 14.11 7.54
CA ASP A 64 18.19 13.88 6.46
C ASP A 64 17.24 12.72 6.78
N PHE A 65 15.94 12.96 6.59
CA PHE A 65 14.89 11.98 6.80
C PHE A 65 14.12 11.75 5.51
N ALA A 66 14.08 10.50 5.04
CA ALA A 66 13.21 10.08 3.96
C ALA A 66 11.80 9.77 4.50
N ILE A 67 10.82 10.52 4.02
CA ILE A 67 9.43 10.49 4.48
C ILE A 67 8.51 10.23 3.28
N ALA A 68 7.46 9.47 3.50
CA ALA A 68 6.37 9.27 2.56
C ALA A 68 5.06 9.80 3.15
N PHE A 69 4.25 10.44 2.32
CA PHE A 69 2.85 10.76 2.63
C PHE A 69 1.99 9.64 2.04
N ILE A 70 1.20 9.00 2.91
CA ILE A 70 0.40 7.83 2.55
C ILE A 70 -1.06 8.00 2.97
N ARG A 71 -1.94 7.33 2.25
CA ARG A 71 -3.34 7.13 2.65
C ARG A 71 -3.52 5.68 3.09
N PRO A 72 -3.85 5.39 4.36
CA PRO A 72 -4.08 4.02 4.83
C PRO A 72 -5.30 3.35 4.19
N LEU A 73 -5.24 2.05 3.95
CA LEU A 73 -6.32 1.21 3.41
C LEU A 73 -6.88 0.23 4.46
N ASN A 74 -7.11 0.70 5.68
CA ASN A 74 -7.69 -0.09 6.78
C ASN A 74 -8.96 0.53 7.36
N ALA A 75 -9.73 1.25 6.54
CA ALA A 75 -11.05 1.72 6.95
C ALA A 75 -12.01 0.55 7.22
N ARG A 76 -12.93 0.78 8.16
CA ARG A 76 -14.05 -0.14 8.44
C ARG A 76 -15.22 0.21 7.52
N GLY A 77 -16.21 -0.67 7.45
CA GLY A 77 -17.46 -0.40 6.71
C GLY A 77 -17.81 -1.39 5.61
N ILE A 78 -17.07 -2.49 5.47
CA ILE A 78 -17.44 -3.59 4.58
C ILE A 78 -18.66 -4.30 5.18
N SER A 79 -19.75 -4.37 4.40
CA SER A 79 -21.00 -5.01 4.82
C SER A 79 -20.82 -6.52 5.01
N GLN A 80 -21.66 -7.16 5.84
CA GLN A 80 -21.57 -8.61 6.05
C GLN A 80 -21.74 -9.39 4.73
N LYS A 81 -22.68 -8.96 3.88
CA LYS A 81 -22.89 -9.56 2.56
C LYS A 81 -21.64 -9.50 1.67
N GLN A 82 -20.91 -8.38 1.69
CA GLN A 82 -19.66 -8.26 0.94
C GLN A 82 -18.59 -9.18 1.51
N LYS A 83 -18.45 -9.25 2.85
CA LYS A 83 -17.53 -10.19 3.49
C LYS A 83 -17.83 -11.63 3.11
N ASP A 84 -19.10 -12.03 3.15
CA ASP A 84 -19.49 -13.40 2.80
C ASP A 84 -19.13 -13.71 1.33
N ILE A 85 -19.27 -12.76 0.41
CA ILE A 85 -18.86 -12.93 -1.00
C ILE A 85 -17.34 -13.02 -1.10
N ASP A 86 -16.63 -12.08 -0.47
CA ASP A 86 -15.18 -12.00 -0.51
C ASP A 86 -14.57 -13.30 0.08
N ASP A 87 -15.08 -13.79 1.21
CA ASP A 87 -14.66 -15.05 1.85
C ASP A 87 -14.94 -16.28 0.96
N ASN A 88 -16.08 -16.32 0.27
CA ASN A 88 -16.41 -17.43 -0.66
C ASN A 88 -15.53 -17.45 -1.92
N LEU A 89 -15.00 -16.29 -2.31
CA LEU A 89 -14.16 -16.11 -3.49
C LEU A 89 -12.66 -15.99 -3.16
N ASP A 90 -12.30 -16.11 -1.88
CA ASP A 90 -10.95 -15.89 -1.36
C ASP A 90 -10.36 -14.53 -1.79
N LEU A 91 -11.20 -13.48 -1.77
CA LEU A 91 -10.82 -12.12 -2.14
C LEU A 91 -10.41 -11.30 -0.91
N HIS A 92 -9.28 -10.61 -1.03
CA HIS A 92 -8.79 -9.72 0.01
C HIS A 92 -9.16 -8.26 -0.28
N ARG A 93 -10.31 -7.83 0.25
CA ARG A 93 -10.79 -6.43 0.12
C ARG A 93 -10.18 -5.54 1.19
N VAL A 94 -9.68 -4.37 0.77
CA VAL A 94 -9.17 -3.31 1.64
C VAL A 94 -9.80 -1.96 1.27
N ARG A 95 -10.11 -1.14 2.28
CA ARG A 95 -10.81 0.13 2.10
C ARG A 95 -9.94 1.31 2.47
N SER A 96 -9.82 2.28 1.56
CA SER A 96 -9.14 3.54 1.85
C SER A 96 -9.84 4.34 2.95
N LYS A 97 -9.07 4.87 3.90
CA LYS A 97 -9.56 5.87 4.85
C LYS A 97 -9.89 7.19 4.15
N PRO A 98 -10.69 8.10 4.73
CA PRO A 98 -10.84 9.46 4.21
C PRO A 98 -9.48 10.14 4.00
N MET A 99 -9.39 11.04 3.02
CA MET A 99 -8.12 11.75 2.74
C MET A 99 -7.59 12.53 3.95
N ALA A 100 -8.48 13.00 4.83
CA ALA A 100 -8.15 13.68 6.09
C ALA A 100 -7.38 12.79 7.08
N ASP A 101 -7.49 11.47 6.96
CA ASP A 101 -6.78 10.50 7.81
C ASP A 101 -5.45 10.05 7.19
N SER A 102 -4.98 10.73 6.15
CA SER A 102 -3.67 10.48 5.55
C SER A 102 -2.56 10.97 6.48
N GLY A 103 -1.38 10.35 6.39
CA GLY A 103 -0.31 10.59 7.34
C GLY A 103 1.08 10.44 6.74
N PHE A 104 2.06 10.90 7.50
CA PHE A 104 3.47 10.75 7.16
C PHE A 104 4.07 9.52 7.85
N ILE A 105 4.85 8.77 7.09
CA ILE A 105 5.63 7.64 7.60
C ILE A 105 7.09 7.81 7.17
N PHE A 106 8.01 7.16 7.87
CA PHE A 106 9.36 7.01 7.33
C PHE A 106 9.32 6.03 6.16
N VAL A 107 10.10 6.31 5.12
CA VAL A 107 10.21 5.41 3.95
C VAL A 107 10.67 4.01 4.37
N ARG A 108 11.52 3.90 5.39
CA ARG A 108 11.98 2.61 5.96
C ARG A 108 10.87 1.74 6.55
N SER A 109 9.69 2.30 6.83
CA SER A 109 8.53 1.55 7.31
C SER A 109 7.76 0.88 6.16
N ILE A 110 8.08 1.18 4.90
CA ILE A 110 7.50 0.49 3.76
C ILE A 110 8.19 -0.87 3.64
N GLN A 111 7.42 -1.95 3.80
CA GLN A 111 7.93 -3.31 3.67
C GLN A 111 8.13 -3.67 2.21
N ARG A 112 7.14 -3.38 1.36
CA ARG A 112 7.19 -3.64 -0.09
C ARG A 112 6.04 -2.96 -0.83
N GLY A 113 6.07 -3.02 -2.16
CA GLY A 113 4.94 -2.66 -3.01
C GLY A 113 3.79 -3.65 -2.94
N ALA A 114 2.61 -3.21 -3.37
CA ALA A 114 1.45 -4.07 -3.52
C ALA A 114 0.66 -3.72 -4.79
N LEU A 115 0.21 -4.73 -5.51
CA LEU A 115 -0.69 -4.56 -6.64
C LEU A 115 -2.14 -4.65 -6.16
N LEU A 116 -2.84 -3.52 -6.22
CA LEU A 116 -4.25 -3.43 -5.84
C LEU A 116 -5.09 -2.95 -7.03
N ILE A 117 -6.27 -3.52 -7.19
CA ILE A 117 -7.23 -3.13 -8.23
C ILE A 117 -8.44 -2.49 -7.55
N ASN A 118 -8.88 -1.35 -8.07
CA ASN A 118 -10.07 -0.66 -7.56
C ASN A 118 -11.34 -1.45 -7.89
N ASP A 119 -12.25 -1.54 -6.91
CA ASP A 119 -13.64 -1.90 -7.13
C ASP A 119 -14.39 -0.64 -7.67
N PRO A 120 -14.78 -0.62 -8.96
CA PRO A 120 -15.35 0.57 -9.59
C PRO A 120 -16.79 0.87 -9.12
N ASP A 121 -17.47 -0.11 -8.51
CA ASP A 121 -18.89 0.01 -8.17
C ASP A 121 -19.13 0.76 -6.84
N HIS A 122 -18.06 1.10 -6.12
CA HIS A 122 -18.13 1.65 -4.76
C HIS A 122 -17.55 3.07 -4.67
N TRP A 123 -18.21 4.03 -5.30
CA TRP A 123 -17.90 5.47 -5.12
C TRP A 123 -18.74 6.09 -3.99
N PRO A 124 -18.20 6.98 -3.12
CA PRO A 124 -16.86 7.61 -3.14
C PRO A 124 -15.80 6.90 -2.28
N GLU A 125 -16.14 5.76 -1.66
CA GLU A 125 -15.27 5.00 -0.77
C GLU A 125 -14.44 3.98 -1.57
N PHE A 126 -13.19 4.31 -1.88
CA PHE A 126 -12.36 3.42 -2.69
C PHE A 126 -12.05 2.12 -1.93
N ASP A 127 -12.80 1.09 -2.28
CA ASP A 127 -12.47 -0.31 -2.07
C ASP A 127 -11.47 -0.77 -3.13
N PHE A 128 -10.56 -1.63 -2.70
CA PHE A 128 -9.57 -2.26 -3.54
C PHE A 128 -9.46 -3.73 -3.19
N PHE A 129 -9.11 -4.54 -4.17
CA PHE A 129 -8.73 -5.93 -3.98
C PHE A 129 -7.22 -6.07 -4.12
N VAL A 130 -6.61 -6.80 -3.19
CA VAL A 130 -5.20 -7.17 -3.27
C VAL A 130 -5.06 -8.27 -4.32
N VAL A 131 -4.13 -8.10 -5.26
CA VAL A 131 -3.80 -9.13 -6.26
C VAL A 131 -2.64 -9.96 -5.75
N ASP A 132 -2.95 -11.16 -5.28
CA ASP A 132 -2.00 -12.13 -4.72
C ASP A 132 -1.78 -13.36 -5.62
N THR A 133 -2.65 -13.57 -6.62
CA THR A 133 -2.61 -14.75 -7.51
C THR A 133 -1.39 -14.85 -8.43
N ILE A 134 -0.74 -13.73 -8.76
CA ILE A 134 0.43 -13.69 -9.65
C ILE A 134 1.75 -13.47 -8.90
N ASP A 135 1.67 -13.24 -7.59
CA ASP A 135 2.80 -12.91 -6.73
C ASP A 135 2.76 -13.81 -5.49
N GLY A 136 3.57 -14.88 -5.53
CA GLY A 136 3.62 -15.85 -4.44
C GLY A 136 4.08 -15.25 -3.11
N ASP A 137 4.86 -14.16 -3.12
CA ASP A 137 5.23 -13.45 -1.91
C ASP A 137 4.02 -12.70 -1.34
N MET A 138 3.24 -12.04 -2.20
CA MET A 138 2.02 -11.36 -1.80
C MET A 138 0.99 -12.35 -1.23
N PHE A 139 0.86 -13.53 -1.83
CA PHE A 139 0.00 -14.60 -1.32
C PHE A 139 0.34 -14.99 0.12
N LEU A 140 1.63 -15.25 0.40
CA LEU A 140 2.07 -15.59 1.76
C LEU A 140 1.84 -14.44 2.75
N ARG A 141 2.07 -13.19 2.33
CA ARG A 141 1.78 -12.01 3.16
C ARG A 141 0.30 -11.84 3.44
N CYS A 142 -0.56 -12.04 2.44
CA CYS A 142 -2.01 -11.98 2.62
C CYS A 142 -2.49 -13.03 3.63
N GLN A 143 -1.91 -14.24 3.60
CA GLN A 143 -2.20 -15.25 4.61
C GLN A 143 -1.86 -14.77 6.03
N GLU A 144 -0.73 -14.10 6.24
CA GLU A 144 -0.37 -13.55 7.57
C GLU A 144 -1.20 -12.32 7.96
N LEU A 145 -1.68 -11.53 7.01
CA LEU A 145 -2.40 -10.28 7.28
C LEU A 145 -3.89 -10.48 7.56
N PHE A 146 -4.49 -11.49 6.92
CA PHE A 146 -5.93 -11.75 6.94
C PHE A 146 -6.34 -13.03 7.69
N ARG A 147 -5.43 -13.98 7.98
CA ARG A 147 -5.71 -15.12 8.85
C ARG A 147 -5.23 -14.87 10.29
#